data_AF-A0A1C5SFF8-F1
#
_entry.id   AF-A0A1C5SFF8-F1
#
_cell.length_a   1.000
_cell.length_b   1.000
_cell.length_c   1.000
_cell.angle_alpha   90.00
_cell.angle_beta   90.00
_cell.angle_gamma   90.00
#
_symmetry.space_group_name_H-M   'P 1'
#
loop_
_entity.id
_entity.type
_entity.pdbx_description
1 polymer ?
#
loop_
_entity_poly.entity_id
_entity_poly.type
_entity_poly.pdbx_seq_one_letter_code
_entity_poly.pdbx_strand_id
1 'polypeptide(L)'
;MWLEHQKPVRNTRVDKAVNYVLNRRETAETYLEDGRCSFTNNLSENAIRPFAVGRKNWLFSDSVSGANASAVVYTMVEMAKAHDLNVYGYLKFLLDHRQRKK
;
A
#
# COMPACT_ATOMS: atom_id res chain seq x y z
N MET A 1 24.02 14.07 1.45
CA MET A 1 23.23 13.41 2.54
C MET A 1 24.19 12.63 3.46
N TRP A 2 23.94 12.49 4.77
CA TRP A 2 24.78 11.70 5.69
C TRP A 2 25.04 10.26 5.20
N LEU A 3 24.07 9.69 4.49
CA LEU A 3 24.10 8.33 3.97
C LEU A 3 25.17 8.09 2.90
N GLU A 4 25.50 9.10 2.09
CA GLU A 4 26.53 9.02 1.03
C GLU A 4 27.95 8.89 1.59
N HIS A 5 28.14 9.31 2.84
CA HIS A 5 29.43 9.23 3.53
C HIS A 5 29.63 7.89 4.24
N GLN A 6 28.60 7.03 4.27
CA GLN A 6 28.68 5.72 4.88
C GLN A 6 29.46 4.77 3.98
N LYS A 7 30.46 4.09 4.55
CA LYS A 7 31.26 3.05 3.87
C LYS A 7 31.05 1.70 4.55
N PRO A 8 29.85 1.09 4.40
CA PRO A 8 29.59 -0.21 4.99
C PRO A 8 30.49 -1.29 4.38
N VAL A 9 30.79 -2.31 5.16
CA VAL A 9 31.53 -3.48 4.67
C VAL A 9 30.71 -4.18 3.60
N ARG A 10 31.33 -4.47 2.45
CA ARG A 10 30.66 -5.10 1.29
C ARG A 10 29.93 -6.38 1.68
N ASN A 11 28.77 -6.59 1.06
CA ASN A 11 27.92 -7.78 1.22
C ASN A 11 27.32 -7.97 2.62
N THR A 12 27.33 -6.93 3.46
CA THR A 12 26.61 -6.93 4.75
C THR A 12 25.15 -6.51 4.60
N ARG A 13 24.34 -6.75 5.63
CA ARG A 13 22.95 -6.24 5.68
C ARG A 13 22.90 -4.71 5.60
N VAL A 14 23.88 -4.03 6.19
CA VAL A 14 23.99 -2.57 6.17
C VAL A 14 24.35 -2.08 4.76
N ASP A 15 25.29 -2.73 4.08
CA ASP A 15 25.63 -2.43 2.68
C ASP A 15 24.41 -2.55 1.76
N LYS A 16 23.62 -3.62 1.90
CA LYS A 16 22.36 -3.77 1.17
C LYS A 16 21.36 -2.67 1.48
N ALA A 17 21.20 -2.30 2.75
CA ALA A 17 20.26 -1.25 3.17
C ALA A 17 20.68 0.14 2.67
N VAL A 18 21.96 0.48 2.76
CA VAL A 18 22.51 1.75 2.26
C VAL A 18 22.31 1.85 0.74
N ASN A 19 22.70 0.82 0.00
CA ASN A 19 22.51 0.79 -1.45
C ASN A 19 21.03 0.85 -1.84
N TYR A 20 20.14 0.18 -1.09
CA TYR A 20 18.70 0.22 -1.33
C TYR A 20 18.15 1.65 -1.24
N VAL A 21 18.51 2.41 -0.21
CA VAL A 21 18.03 3.77 0.00
C VAL A 21 18.64 4.72 -1.04
N LEU A 22 19.94 4.59 -1.32
CA LEU A 22 20.61 5.41 -2.35
C LEU A 22 20.00 5.20 -3.73
N ASN A 23 19.68 3.96 -4.10
CA ASN A 23 19.04 3.64 -5.38
C ASN A 23 17.59 4.15 -5.48
N ARG A 24 16.93 4.42 -4.35
CA ARG A 24 15.55 4.91 -4.28
C ARG A 24 15.45 6.39 -3.92
N ARG A 25 16.57 7.09 -3.90
CA ARG A 25 16.66 8.47 -3.43
C ARG A 25 15.66 9.40 -4.11
N GLU A 26 15.54 9.32 -5.44
CA GLU A 26 14.63 10.17 -6.22
C GLU A 26 13.18 10.06 -5.71
N THR A 27 12.70 8.83 -5.49
CA THR A 27 11.36 8.59 -4.94
C THR A 27 11.25 8.93 -3.45
N ALA A 28 12.33 8.69 -2.69
CA ALA A 28 12.36 8.97 -1.26
C ALA A 28 12.42 10.47 -0.95
N GLU A 29 12.93 11.30 -1.86
CA GLU A 29 13.04 12.75 -1.72
C GLU A 29 11.84 13.50 -2.31
N THR A 30 10.91 12.84 -3.01
CA THR A 30 9.72 13.47 -3.60
C THR A 30 8.87 14.26 -2.59
N TYR A 31 8.86 13.87 -1.31
CA TYR A 31 8.14 14.62 -0.27
C TYR A 31 8.75 16.01 0.01
N LEU A 32 10.02 16.24 -0.36
CA LEU A 32 10.67 17.55 -0.29
C LEU A 32 10.17 18.49 -1.38
N GLU A 33 9.64 17.93 -2.48
CA GLU A 33 9.13 18.69 -3.63
C GLU A 33 7.65 19.06 -3.44
N ASP A 34 6.87 18.21 -2.78
CA ASP A 34 5.43 18.43 -2.50
C ASP A 34 5.11 18.19 -1.02
N GLY A 35 4.80 19.28 -0.30
CA GLY A 35 4.42 19.23 1.12
C GLY A 35 3.11 18.49 1.43
N ARG A 36 2.33 18.09 0.41
CA ARG A 36 1.16 17.21 0.58
C ARG A 36 1.57 15.75 0.73
N CYS A 37 2.77 15.38 0.30
CA CYS A 37 3.29 14.03 0.48
C CYS A 37 3.74 13.83 1.94
N SER A 38 3.27 12.75 2.56
CA SER A 38 3.72 12.38 3.90
C SER A 38 5.17 11.89 3.84
N PHE A 39 6.01 12.39 4.75
CA PHE A 39 7.37 11.86 4.96
C PHE A 39 7.37 10.38 5.37
N THR A 40 6.30 9.93 6.02
CA THR A 40 6.18 8.55 6.52
C THR A 40 5.16 7.76 5.70
N ASN A 41 5.44 6.46 5.51
CA ASN A 41 4.50 5.52 4.89
C ASN A 41 3.46 4.96 5.89
N ASN A 42 3.40 5.46 7.13
CA ASN A 42 2.59 4.89 8.20
C ASN A 42 1.09 4.82 7.82
N LEU A 43 0.58 5.82 7.10
CA LEU A 43 -0.80 5.80 6.60
C LEU A 43 -1.04 4.62 5.65
N SER A 44 -0.15 4.44 4.68
CA SER A 44 -0.21 3.34 3.72
C SER A 44 -0.06 1.97 4.40
N GLU A 45 0.85 1.86 5.36
CA GLU A 45 1.02 0.63 6.16
C GLU A 45 -0.22 0.32 7.01
N ASN A 46 -0.84 1.35 7.60
CA ASN A 46 -2.09 1.20 8.35
C ASN A 46 -3.24 0.75 7.45
N ALA A 47 -3.35 1.30 6.23
CA ALA A 47 -4.38 0.95 5.27
C ALA A 47 -4.27 -0.51 4.78
N ILE A 48 -3.04 -1.01 4.57
CA ILE A 48 -2.84 -2.40 4.10
C ILE A 48 -2.83 -3.45 5.23
N ARG A 49 -2.65 -3.04 6.49
CA ARG A 49 -2.58 -3.95 7.64
C ARG A 49 -3.78 -4.89 7.77
N PRO A 50 -5.05 -4.46 7.64
CA PRO A 50 -6.21 -5.35 7.74
C PRO A 50 -6.16 -6.48 6.71
N PHE A 51 -5.73 -6.18 5.48
CA PHE A 51 -5.55 -7.18 4.43
C PHE A 51 -4.42 -8.16 4.75
N ALA A 52 -3.26 -7.65 5.20
CA ALA A 52 -2.11 -8.48 5.56
C ALA A 52 -2.40 -9.44 6.73
N VAL A 53 -3.14 -8.96 7.75
CA VAL A 53 -3.59 -9.77 8.89
C VAL A 53 -4.66 -10.76 8.46
N GLY A 54 -5.64 -10.31 7.66
CA GLY A 54 -6.74 -11.14 7.15
C GLY A 54 -6.25 -12.33 6.34
N ARG A 55 -5.20 -12.15 5.53
CA ARG A 55 -4.59 -13.22 4.72
C ARG A 55 -4.20 -14.46 5.54
N LYS A 56 -3.75 -14.30 6.79
CA LYS A 56 -3.41 -15.44 7.66
C LYS A 56 -4.65 -16.24 8.10
N ASN A 57 -5.81 -15.61 8.11
CA ASN A 57 -7.08 -16.19 8.56
C ASN A 57 -7.94 -16.74 7.40
N TRP A 58 -7.58 -16.48 6.15
CA TRP A 58 -8.30 -16.96 4.97
C TRP A 58 -7.82 -18.34 4.55
N LEU A 59 -8.18 -19.35 5.36
CA LEU A 59 -7.76 -20.75 5.19
C LEU A 59 -8.08 -21.37 3.81
N PHE A 60 -9.00 -20.78 3.03
CA PHE A 60 -9.46 -21.31 1.74
C PHE A 60 -9.27 -20.32 0.56
N SER A 61 -8.55 -19.21 0.77
CA SER A 61 -8.25 -18.23 -0.28
C SER A 61 -6.86 -18.48 -0.86
N ASP A 62 -6.74 -19.51 -1.69
CA ASP A 62 -5.45 -19.96 -2.26
C ASP A 62 -5.32 -19.67 -3.77
N SER A 63 -6.35 -19.10 -4.40
CA SER A 63 -6.29 -18.77 -5.83
C SER A 63 -5.80 -17.33 -6.07
N VAL A 64 -4.96 -17.15 -7.09
CA VAL A 64 -4.53 -15.83 -7.56
C VAL A 64 -5.74 -14.96 -7.94
N SER A 65 -6.78 -15.55 -8.53
CA SER A 65 -8.01 -14.82 -8.86
C SER A 65 -8.76 -14.35 -7.61
N GLY A 66 -8.81 -15.17 -6.55
CA GLY A 66 -9.41 -14.82 -5.28
C GLY A 66 -8.65 -13.72 -4.55
N ALA A 67 -7.32 -13.75 -4.60
CA ALA A 67 -6.47 -12.68 -4.07
C ALA A 67 -6.72 -11.35 -4.81
N ASN A 68 -6.78 -11.38 -6.14
CA ASN A 68 -7.08 -10.20 -6.96
C ASN A 68 -8.48 -9.65 -6.67
N ALA A 69 -9.49 -10.50 -6.60
CA ALA A 69 -10.85 -10.09 -6.26
C ALA A 69 -10.92 -9.45 -4.85
N SER A 70 -10.23 -10.05 -3.88
CA SER A 70 -10.16 -9.52 -2.51
C SER A 70 -9.46 -8.15 -2.47
N ALA A 71 -8.37 -7.98 -3.22
CA ALA A 71 -7.67 -6.70 -3.32
C ALA A 71 -8.57 -5.59 -3.90
N VAL A 72 -9.38 -5.91 -4.92
CA VAL A 72 -10.36 -4.96 -5.48
C VAL A 72 -11.41 -4.56 -4.44
N VAL A 73 -11.97 -5.53 -3.70
CA VAL A 73 -12.98 -5.23 -2.67
C VAL A 73 -12.40 -4.39 -1.55
N TYR A 74 -11.22 -4.74 -1.03
CA TYR A 74 -10.54 -3.94 -0.02
C TYR A 74 -10.21 -2.54 -0.51
N THR A 75 -9.81 -2.38 -1.77
CA THR A 75 -9.58 -1.06 -2.36
C THR A 75 -10.87 -0.20 -2.32
N MET A 76 -12.02 -0.77 -2.68
CA MET A 76 -13.30 -0.05 -2.61
C MET A 76 -13.66 0.36 -1.17
N VAL A 77 -13.40 -0.51 -0.20
CA VAL A 77 -13.65 -0.23 1.23
C VAL A 77 -12.72 0.88 1.75
N GLU A 78 -11.43 0.80 1.46
CA GLU A 78 -10.46 1.81 1.90
C GLU A 78 -10.70 3.16 1.23
N MET A 79 -11.11 3.18 -0.05
CA MET A 79 -11.54 4.41 -0.72
C MET A 79 -12.76 5.04 -0.03
N ALA A 80 -13.77 4.23 0.32
CA ALA A 80 -14.94 4.75 1.05
C ALA A 80 -14.55 5.37 2.39
N LYS A 81 -13.66 4.72 3.14
CA LYS A 81 -13.14 5.26 4.41
C LYS A 81 -12.32 6.54 4.22
N ALA A 82 -11.47 6.58 3.19
CA ALA A 82 -10.62 7.75 2.90
C ALA A 82 -11.43 9.01 2.53
N HIS A 83 -12.67 8.83 2.08
CA HIS A 83 -13.62 9.90 1.78
C HIS A 83 -14.70 10.08 2.86
N ASP A 84 -14.54 9.49 4.04
CA ASP A 84 -15.50 9.56 5.16
C ASP A 84 -16.93 9.11 4.77
N LEU A 85 -17.05 8.16 3.83
CA LEU A 85 -18.32 7.63 3.34
C LEU A 85 -18.76 6.41 4.16
N ASN A 86 -20.08 6.22 4.25
CA ASN A 86 -20.64 4.96 4.74
C ASN A 86 -20.27 3.82 3.79
N VAL A 87 -19.41 2.89 4.25
CA VAL A 87 -18.89 1.77 3.44
C VAL A 87 -20.02 0.94 2.83
N TYR A 88 -21.05 0.61 3.61
CA TYR A 88 -22.18 -0.18 3.12
C TYR A 88 -22.97 0.57 2.03
N GLY A 89 -23.29 1.84 2.27
CA GLY A 89 -23.98 2.69 1.31
C GLY A 89 -23.19 2.86 0.01
N TYR A 90 -21.87 3.05 0.12
CA TYR A 90 -20.98 3.14 -1.03
C TYR A 90 -20.95 1.86 -1.86
N LEU A 91 -20.75 0.70 -1.21
CA LEU A 91 -20.75 -0.59 -1.90
C LEU A 91 -22.11 -0.90 -2.52
N LYS A 92 -23.21 -0.63 -1.80
CA LYS A 92 -24.57 -0.77 -2.32
C LYS A 92 -24.77 0.08 -3.57
N PHE A 93 -24.41 1.36 -3.50
CA PHE A 93 -24.51 2.27 -4.65
C PHE A 93 -23.73 1.75 -5.86
N LEU A 94 -22.48 1.31 -5.66
CA LEU A 94 -21.64 0.75 -6.73
C LEU A 94 -22.25 -0.51 -7.36
N LEU A 95 -22.79 -1.42 -6.55
CA LEU A 95 -23.38 -2.66 -7.02
C LEU A 95 -24.72 -2.41 -7.73
N ASP A 96 -25.52 -1.46 -7.25
CA ASP A 96 -26.81 -1.09 -7.84
C ASP A 96 -26.64 -0.34 -9.17
N HIS A 97 -25.61 0.51 -9.30
CA HIS A 97 -25.35 1.32 -10.50
C HIS A 97 -24.36 0.68 -11.48
N ARG A 98 -23.89 -0.54 -11.18
CA ARG A 98 -23.01 -1.27 -12.09
C ARG A 98 -23.77 -1.59 -13.38
N GLN A 99 -23.25 -1.07 -14.50
CA GLN A 99 -23.68 -1.47 -15.84
C GLN A 99 -23.47 -3.00 -15.97
N ARG A 100 -24.57 -3.77 -16.06
CA ARG A 100 -24.49 -5.18 -16.44
C ARG A 100 -23.93 -5.21 -17.86
N LYS A 101 -22.67 -5.61 -18.02
CA LYS A 101 -22.16 -6.01 -19.34
C LYS A 101 -23.03 -7.19 -19.80
N LYS A 102 -23.77 -6.97 -20.89
CA LYS A 102 -24.39 -8.03 -21.68
C LYS A 102 -23.31 -8.95 -22.25
#